data_AF-A0A822FL59-F1
#
_entry.id   AF-A0A822FL59-F1
#
_cell.length_a   1.000
_cell.length_b   1.000
_cell.length_c   1.000
_cell.angle_alpha   90.00
_cell.angle_beta   90.00
_cell.angle_gamma   90.00
#
_symmetry.space_group_name_H-M   'P 1'
#
loop_
_entity.id
_entity.type
_entity.pdbx_description
1 polymer ?
#
loop_
_entity_poly.entity_id
_entity_poly.type
_entity_poly.pdbx_seq_one_letter_code
_entity_poly.pdbx_strand_id
1 'polypeptide(L)'
;SNSQLIKLFNNRGEYERAFQLFDILIKQNNVTTISLLTIIDTCTRSNHIERGRQIETFINQSSKWKDDIRLQTSLIKMYMKCQMIDQ
;
A
#
# COMPACT_ATOMS: atom_id res chain seq x y z
N SER A 1 7.26 -7.67 13.47
CA SER A 1 6.08 -6.79 13.50
C SER A 1 5.19 -7.10 12.30
N ASN A 2 3.88 -6.83 12.37
CA ASN A 2 2.95 -7.13 11.26
C ASN A 2 3.38 -6.47 9.94
N SER A 3 3.99 -5.28 9.98
CA SER A 3 4.53 -4.62 8.79
C SER A 3 5.68 -5.40 8.12
N GLN A 4 6.50 -6.12 8.89
CA GLN A 4 7.54 -7.00 8.32
C GLN A 4 6.92 -8.22 7.64
N LEU A 5 5.80 -8.74 8.16
CA LEU A 5 5.10 -9.87 7.59
C LEU A 5 4.40 -9.51 6.27
N ILE A 6 3.78 -8.32 6.19
CA ILE A 6 3.27 -7.77 4.92
C ILE A 6 4.42 -7.68 3.90
N LYS A 7 5.58 -7.19 4.32
CA LYS A 7 6.77 -7.07 3.44
C LYS A 7 7.26 -8.44 2.97
N LEU A 8 7.24 -9.45 3.84
CA LEU A 8 7.60 -10.81 3.49
C LEU A 8 6.66 -11.38 2.41
N PHE A 9 5.35 -11.26 2.59
CA PHE A 9 4.37 -11.72 1.60
C PHE A 9 4.54 -11.00 0.26
N ASN A 10 4.68 -9.68 0.27
CA ASN A 10 4.92 -8.88 -0.93
C ASN A 10 6.20 -9.34 -1.67
N ASN A 11 7.30 -9.56 -0.94
CA ASN A 11 8.55 -10.03 -1.54
C ASN A 11 8.45 -11.41 -2.18
N ARG A 12 7.55 -12.27 -1.68
CA ARG A 12 7.28 -13.61 -2.22
C ARG A 12 6.26 -13.64 -3.36
N GLY A 13 5.68 -12.49 -3.72
CA GLY A 13 4.58 -12.44 -4.68
C GLY A 13 3.23 -12.90 -4.12
N GLU A 14 3.14 -13.13 -2.81
CA GLU A 14 1.92 -13.53 -2.10
C GLU A 14 1.04 -12.28 -1.82
N TYR A 15 0.71 -11.52 -2.86
CA TYR A 15 0.10 -10.20 -2.76
C TYR A 15 -1.25 -10.20 -2.03
N GLU A 16 -2.08 -11.22 -2.29
CA GLU A 16 -3.39 -11.37 -1.64
C GLU A 16 -3.25 -11.52 -0.11
N ARG A 17 -2.27 -12.30 0.35
CA ARG A 17 -1.98 -12.43 1.79
C ARG A 17 -1.47 -11.11 2.38
N ALA A 18 -0.69 -10.34 1.61
CA ALA A 18 -0.27 -9.01 2.02
C ALA A 18 -1.46 -8.06 2.20
N PHE A 19 -2.44 -8.09 1.28
CA PHE A 19 -3.68 -7.29 1.38
C PHE A 19 -4.56 -7.73 2.56
N GLN A 20 -4.78 -9.03 2.73
CA GLN A 20 -5.56 -9.56 3.85
C GLN A 20 -4.99 -9.16 5.21
N LEU A 21 -3.67 -9.27 5.37
CA LEU A 21 -3.01 -8.84 6.61
C LEU A 21 -3.10 -7.32 6.80
N PHE A 22 -2.99 -6.53 5.73
CA PHE A 22 -3.18 -5.08 5.81
C PHE A 22 -4.61 -4.70 6.25
N ASP A 23 -5.63 -5.41 5.78
CA ASP A 23 -7.02 -5.17 6.18
C ASP A 23 -7.25 -5.48 7.66
N ILE A 24 -6.58 -6.51 8.18
CA ILE A 24 -6.58 -6.80 9.61
C ILE A 24 -5.95 -5.63 10.39
N LEU A 25 -4.85 -5.04 9.89
CA LEU A 25 -4.24 -3.88 10.55
C LEU A 25 -5.13 -2.64 10.56
N ILE A 26 -5.88 -2.40 9.46
CA ILE A 26 -6.86 -1.31 9.42
C ILE A 26 -7.93 -1.54 10.49
N LYS A 27 -8.52 -2.74 10.56
CA LYS A 27 -9.54 -3.08 11.56
C LYS A 27 -9.04 -2.96 13.00
N GLN A 28 -7.77 -3.26 13.24
CA GLN A 28 -7.12 -3.15 14.54
C GLN A 28 -6.58 -1.74 14.86
N ASN A 29 -6.74 -0.77 13.94
CA ASN A 29 -6.13 0.55 14.03
C ASN A 29 -4.61 0.53 14.32
N ASN A 30 -3.92 -0.50 13.80
CA ASN A 30 -2.49 -0.77 14.02
C ASN A 30 -1.67 -0.57 12.74
N VAL A 31 -2.12 0.37 11.90
CA VAL A 31 -1.43 0.74 10.66
C VAL A 31 -0.28 1.69 10.98
N THR A 32 0.86 1.44 10.35
CA THR A 32 2.05 2.30 10.40
C THR A 32 2.41 2.82 9.02
N THR A 33 3.26 3.85 8.95
CA THR A 33 3.79 4.33 7.67
C THR A 33 4.53 3.22 6.91
N ILE A 34 5.20 2.30 7.61
CA ILE A 34 5.90 1.16 6.97
C ILE A 34 4.90 0.21 6.31
N SER A 35 3.78 -0.13 6.96
CA SER A 35 2.74 -0.95 6.32
C SER A 35 2.12 -0.26 5.11
N LEU A 36 1.92 1.06 5.18
CA LEU A 36 1.37 1.84 4.06
C LEU A 36 2.33 1.85 2.86
N LEU A 37 3.61 2.16 3.07
CA LEU A 37 4.62 2.09 2.01
C LEU A 37 4.71 0.69 1.41
N THR A 38 4.67 -0.33 2.26
CA THR A 38 4.74 -1.72 1.80
C THR A 38 3.53 -2.10 0.95
N ILE A 39 2.32 -1.69 1.35
CA ILE A 39 1.11 -2.05 0.60
C ILE A 39 0.98 -1.27 -0.72
N ILE A 40 1.50 -0.03 -0.78
CA ILE A 40 1.62 0.71 -2.05
C ILE A 40 2.61 0.00 -2.99
N ASP A 41 3.73 -0.51 -2.49
CA ASP A 41 4.65 -1.33 -3.29
C ASP A 41 3.98 -2.63 -3.75
N THR A 42 3.20 -3.29 -2.90
CA THR A 42 2.38 -4.46 -3.28
C THR A 42 1.45 -4.11 -4.46
N CYS A 43 0.72 -2.99 -4.40
CA CYS A 43 -0.12 -2.53 -5.52
C CYS A 43 0.69 -2.32 -6.80
N THR A 44 1.86 -1.69 -6.67
CA THR A 44 2.79 -1.43 -7.79
C THR A 44 3.28 -2.72 -8.46
N ARG A 45 3.57 -3.76 -7.67
CA ARG A 45 4.09 -5.05 -8.14
C ARG A 45 3.00 -5.99 -8.66
N SER A 46 1.77 -5.84 -8.18
CA SER A 46 0.60 -6.63 -8.61
C SER A 46 -0.24 -5.96 -9.70
N ASN A 47 0.16 -4.76 -10.16
CA ASN A 47 -0.60 -3.91 -11.08
C ASN A 47 -2.05 -3.62 -10.60
N HIS A 48 -2.26 -3.49 -9.29
CA HIS A 48 -3.60 -3.43 -8.71
C HIS A 48 -4.04 -1.97 -8.45
N ILE A 49 -4.33 -1.23 -9.52
CA ILE A 49 -4.68 0.21 -9.50
C ILE A 49 -5.82 0.53 -8.53
N GLU A 50 -6.91 -0.25 -8.59
CA GLU A 50 -8.10 0.05 -7.79
C GLU A 50 -7.83 -0.03 -6.28
N ARG A 51 -6.99 -0.97 -5.87
CA ARG A 51 -6.56 -1.08 -4.46
C ARG A 51 -5.68 0.10 -4.06
N GLY A 52 -4.83 0.57 -4.97
CA GLY A 52 -4.05 1.79 -4.80
C GLY A 52 -4.90 3.03 -4.51
N ARG A 53 -6.01 3.20 -5.23
CA ARG A 53 -6.98 4.31 -5.01
C ARG A 53 -7.66 4.25 -3.64
N GLN A 54 -8.02 3.04 -3.19
CA GLN A 54 -8.59 2.84 -1.86
C GLN A 54 -7.58 3.24 -0.76
N ILE A 55 -6.31 2.86 -0.93
CA ILE A 55 -5.22 3.19 0.01
C ILE A 55 -4.94 4.69 0.02
N GLU A 56 -4.89 5.36 -1.14
CA GLU A 56 -4.74 6.80 -1.24
C GLU A 56 -5.88 7.55 -0.54
N THR A 57 -7.13 7.12 -0.74
CA THR A 57 -8.29 7.69 -0.06
C THR A 57 -8.16 7.56 1.46
N PHE A 58 -7.77 6.38 1.95
CA PHE A 58 -7.52 6.14 3.37
C PHE A 58 -6.40 7.05 3.93
N ILE A 59 -5.31 7.25 3.19
CA ILE A 59 -4.21 8.14 3.58
C ILE A 59 -4.68 9.59 3.68
N ASN A 60 -5.43 10.07 2.67
CA ASN A 60 -5.87 11.46 2.59
C ASN A 60 -6.93 11.83 3.63
N GLN A 61 -7.72 10.85 4.09
CA GLN A 61 -8.67 11.02 5.19
C GLN A 61 -8.01 11.08 6.57
N SER A 62 -6.73 10.68 6.68
CA SER A 62 -6.00 10.66 7.93
C SER A 62 -5.13 11.91 8.09
N SER A 63 -5.41 12.72 9.12
CA SER A 63 -4.57 13.88 9.48
C SER A 63 -3.11 13.51 9.76
N LYS A 64 -2.86 12.24 10.14
CA LYS A 64 -1.52 11.71 10.42
C LYS A 64 -0.69 11.45 9.16
N TRP A 65 -1.32 11.14 8.03
CA TRP A 65 -0.62 10.63 6.85
C TRP A 65 -0.80 11.46 5.59
N LYS A 66 -1.84 12.30 5.51
CA LYS A 66 -2.14 13.11 4.33
C LYS A 66 -0.92 13.90 3.81
N ASP A 67 -0.08 14.41 4.72
CA ASP A 67 1.08 15.25 4.38
C ASP A 67 2.43 14.48 4.43
N ASP A 68 2.42 13.15 4.58
CA ASP A 68 3.67 12.36 4.57
C ASP A 68 4.19 12.24 3.13
N ILE A 69 5.22 13.04 2.81
CA ILE A 69 5.82 13.10 1.47
C ILE A 69 6.31 11.75 0.94
N ARG A 70 6.68 10.81 1.83
CA ARG A 70 7.11 9.48 1.41
C ARG A 70 5.94 8.68 0.86
N LEU A 71 4.77 8.79 1.50
CA LEU A 71 3.55 8.14 1.03
C LEU A 71 3.09 8.76 -0.29
N GLN A 72 3.06 10.08 -0.39
CA GLN A 72 2.68 10.79 -1.62
C GLN A 72 3.60 10.43 -2.80
N THR A 73 4.91 10.43 -2.57
CA THR A 73 5.89 10.01 -3.58
C THR A 73 5.71 8.55 -3.99
N SER A 74 5.38 7.67 -3.04
CA SER A 74 5.14 6.26 -3.32
C SER A 74 3.88 6.04 -4.16
N LEU A 75 2.81 6.78 -3.89
CA LEU A 75 1.56 6.73 -4.67
C LEU A 75 1.77 7.19 -6.12
N ILE A 76 2.50 8.29 -6.32
CA ILE A 76 2.84 8.77 -7.67
C ILE A 76 3.60 7.69 -8.46
N LYS A 77 4.62 7.09 -7.85
CA LYS A 77 5.39 5.99 -8.46
C LYS A 77 4.52 4.79 -8.81
N MET A 78 3.58 4.45 -7.94
CA MET A 78 2.62 3.36 -8.16
C MET A 78 1.75 3.65 -9.37
N TYR A 79 1.12 4.83 -9.45
CA TYR A 79 0.29 5.18 -10.60
C TYR A 79 1.05 5.22 -11.91
N MET A 80 2.25 5.81 -11.93
CA MET A 80 3.10 5.83 -13.12
C MET A 80 3.37 4.41 -13.61
N LYS A 81 3.77 3.51 -12.71
CA LYS A 81 4.13 2.15 -13.10
C LYS A 81 2.93 1.29 -13.49
N CYS A 82 1.80 1.43 -12.80
CA CYS A 82 0.61 0.66 -13.14
C CYS A 82 -0.03 1.14 -14.46
N GLN A 83 -0.07 2.45 -14.72
CA GLN A 83 -0.58 2.99 -15.99
C GLN A 83 0.35 2.71 -17.18
N MET A 84 1.63 2.44 -16.95
CA MET A 84 2.56 2.00 -17.99
C MET A 84 2.35 0.53 -18.43
N ILE A 85 1.64 -0.30 -17.66
CA ILE A 85 1.41 -1.72 -17.99
C ILE A 85 0.12 -1.89 -18.84
N ASP A 86 -0.70 -0.85 -18.97
CA ASP A 86 -1.89 -0.85 -19.85
C ASP A 86 -1.58 -0.37 -21.29
N GLN A 87 -0.30 -0.35 -21.69
CA GLN A 87 0.16 -0.08 -23.07
C GLN A 87 0.72 -1.32 -23.76
#